data_AF-A0A7S3LDW9-F1
#
_entry.id   AF-A0A7S3LDW9-F1
#
_cell.length_a   1.000
_cell.length_b   1.000
_cell.length_c   1.000
_cell.angle_alpha   90.00
_cell.angle_beta   90.00
_cell.angle_gamma   90.00
#
_symmetry.space_group_name_H-M   'P 1'
#
loop_
_entity.id
_entity.type
_entity.pdbx_description
1 polymer ?
#
loop_
_entity_poly.entity_id
_entity_poly.type
_entity_poly.pdbx_seq_one_letter_code
_entity_poly.pdbx_strand_id
1 'polypeptide(L)'
;VAKTIISPKSEISMSDENRLPTFPDTRRHPPLENLWEASTVLPQWMKDYFVWHREQKNSINSKNWLNFRYLVVECSRFATKCGGTSDRLRPIPYYIRVAAQTTRILLIHWEKPRALETFLLPPYGGMDWRTPEWLVQHLQHKVIKVVKNLADAAARNDVLVQGRIQADDHGSHYYDNSTAVVDGE
;
A
#
# COMPACT_ATOMS: atom_id res chain seq x y z
N VAL A 1 -39.01 -62.69 31.47
CA VAL A 1 -39.33 -62.45 30.05
C VAL A 1 -39.29 -60.95 29.81
N ALA A 2 -38.33 -60.55 28.96
CA ALA A 2 -38.04 -59.26 28.29
C ALA A 2 -38.31 -57.91 28.99
N LYS A 3 -37.20 -57.20 29.28
CA LYS A 3 -37.10 -55.73 29.45
C LYS A 3 -36.95 -55.09 28.06
N THR A 4 -37.76 -54.08 27.74
CA THR A 4 -37.59 -53.26 26.53
C THR A 4 -36.69 -52.08 26.84
N ILE A 5 -35.59 -51.98 26.08
CA ILE A 5 -34.53 -50.98 26.17
C ILE A 5 -34.96 -49.75 25.36
N ILE A 6 -34.95 -48.57 25.98
CA ILE A 6 -35.08 -47.28 25.28
C ILE A 6 -33.65 -46.81 24.96
N SER A 7 -33.33 -46.70 23.66
CA SER A 7 -32.07 -46.18 23.15
C SER A 7 -32.17 -44.65 22.91
N PRO A 8 -31.11 -43.84 23.11
CA PRO A 8 -31.19 -42.40 22.97
C PRO A 8 -30.94 -41.89 21.53
N LYS A 9 -31.62 -40.78 21.25
CA LYS A 9 -31.54 -39.78 20.16
C LYS A 9 -30.33 -39.87 19.20
N SER A 10 -30.64 -39.95 17.90
CA SER A 10 -29.72 -39.51 16.83
C SER A 10 -29.88 -38.00 16.60
N GLU A 11 -28.86 -37.22 16.95
CA GLU A 11 -28.73 -35.81 16.54
C GLU A 11 -28.34 -35.74 15.06
N ILE A 12 -29.15 -35.02 14.28
CA ILE A 12 -28.89 -34.71 12.88
C ILE A 12 -27.92 -33.53 12.84
N SER A 13 -26.73 -33.72 12.24
CA SER A 13 -25.75 -32.66 12.04
C SER A 13 -26.27 -31.65 11.00
N MET A 14 -26.50 -30.40 11.42
CA MET A 14 -26.67 -29.28 10.50
C MET A 14 -25.31 -28.85 9.98
N SER A 15 -25.19 -28.86 8.66
CA SER A 15 -24.00 -28.59 7.86
C SER A 15 -23.52 -27.13 7.93
N ASP A 16 -22.18 -27.01 7.89
CA ASP A 16 -21.33 -25.82 7.85
C ASP A 16 -21.58 -24.90 6.63
N GLU A 17 -22.74 -24.26 6.51
CA GLU A 17 -23.03 -23.38 5.35
C GLU A 17 -23.35 -21.92 5.71
N ASN A 18 -23.02 -21.45 6.92
CA ASN A 18 -23.25 -20.07 7.34
C ASN A 18 -22.10 -19.39 8.10
N ARG A 19 -20.87 -19.93 8.03
CA ARG A 19 -19.70 -19.20 8.53
C ARG A 19 -19.25 -18.18 7.49
N LEU A 20 -19.60 -16.91 7.71
CA LEU A 20 -18.86 -15.78 7.17
C LEU A 20 -17.36 -16.02 7.38
N PRO A 21 -16.49 -15.75 6.38
CA PRO A 21 -15.06 -15.94 6.54
C PRO A 21 -14.57 -15.09 7.72
N THR A 22 -14.21 -15.76 8.81
CA THR A 22 -13.60 -15.10 9.96
C THR A 22 -12.21 -14.65 9.52
N PHE A 23 -12.03 -13.34 9.35
CA PHE A 23 -10.71 -12.74 9.21
C PHE A 23 -9.81 -13.26 10.34
N PRO A 24 -8.55 -13.64 10.05
CA PRO A 24 -7.66 -14.18 11.07
C PRO A 24 -7.55 -13.22 12.26
N ASP A 25 -7.76 -13.76 13.46
CA ASP A 25 -7.67 -13.06 14.75
C ASP A 25 -6.26 -12.48 14.92
N THR A 26 -6.13 -11.17 14.84
CA THR A 26 -4.87 -10.42 14.92
C THR A 26 -4.21 -10.44 16.31
N ARG A 27 -4.78 -11.17 17.28
CA ARG A 27 -4.36 -11.17 18.68
C ARG A 27 -3.28 -12.21 19.04
N ARG A 28 -2.72 -12.93 18.06
CA ARG A 28 -1.61 -13.89 18.30
C ARG A 28 -0.47 -13.78 17.28
N HIS A 29 -0.11 -12.56 16.90
CA HIS A 29 1.07 -12.38 16.06
C HIS A 29 2.35 -12.29 16.92
N PRO A 30 3.41 -13.03 16.58
CA PRO A 30 4.75 -12.82 17.14
C PRO A 30 5.21 -11.38 16.85
N PRO A 31 6.21 -10.88 17.60
CA PRO A 31 6.56 -9.46 17.57
C PRO A 31 7.05 -9.05 16.17
N LEU A 32 6.35 -8.11 15.54
CA LEU A 32 6.82 -7.21 14.48
C LEU A 32 7.75 -7.83 13.42
N GLU A 33 7.51 -9.07 12.99
CA GLU A 33 8.24 -9.61 11.85
C GLU A 33 7.82 -8.82 10.60
N ASN A 34 8.81 -8.13 10.01
CA ASN A 34 8.68 -7.48 8.73
C ASN A 34 8.29 -8.52 7.68
N LEU A 35 7.08 -8.43 7.12
CA LEU A 35 6.55 -9.41 6.16
C LEU A 35 7.46 -9.59 4.93
N TRP A 36 8.20 -8.54 4.57
CA TRP A 36 9.11 -8.57 3.42
C TRP A 36 10.40 -9.36 3.66
N GLU A 37 10.82 -9.57 4.91
CA GLU A 37 12.02 -10.36 5.22
C GLU A 37 11.81 -11.83 4.89
N ALA A 38 10.62 -12.35 5.19
CA ALA A 38 10.23 -13.73 4.87
C ALA A 38 10.04 -13.98 3.36
N SER A 39 9.97 -12.93 2.54
CA SER A 39 9.76 -13.08 1.11
C SER A 39 11.02 -13.54 0.38
N THR A 40 10.93 -14.64 -0.36
CA THR A 40 11.99 -15.14 -1.25
C THR A 40 11.93 -14.56 -2.65
N VAL A 41 10.86 -13.83 -2.99
CA VAL A 41 10.61 -13.30 -4.35
C VAL A 41 10.81 -11.79 -4.45
N LEU A 42 10.79 -11.06 -3.33
CA LEU A 42 11.01 -9.62 -3.35
C LEU A 42 12.51 -9.32 -3.57
N PRO A 43 12.84 -8.40 -4.50
CA PRO A 43 14.23 -8.01 -4.71
C PRO A 43 14.76 -7.20 -3.51
N GLN A 44 16.07 -7.27 -3.28
CA GLN A 44 16.70 -6.69 -2.09
C GLN A 44 16.42 -5.18 -1.95
N TRP A 45 16.54 -4.41 -3.05
CA TRP A 45 16.28 -2.97 -3.04
C TRP A 45 14.87 -2.62 -2.52
N MET A 46 13.88 -3.47 -2.75
CA MET A 46 12.51 -3.23 -2.31
C MET A 46 12.35 -3.51 -0.82
N LYS A 47 13.03 -4.55 -0.31
CA LYS A 47 13.11 -4.84 1.13
C LYS A 47 13.79 -3.68 1.85
N ASP A 48 14.94 -3.23 1.35
CA ASP A 48 15.69 -2.10 1.92
C ASP A 48 14.83 -0.84 1.96
N TYR A 49 14.10 -0.57 0.88
CA TYR A 49 13.17 0.55 0.83
C TYR A 49 12.03 0.41 1.86
N PHE A 50 11.47 -0.78 2.08
CA PHE A 50 10.41 -0.99 3.07
C PHE A 50 10.92 -0.83 4.51
N VAL A 51 12.14 -1.29 4.80
CA VAL A 51 12.82 -1.04 6.08
C VAL A 51 12.99 0.46 6.28
N TRP A 52 13.62 1.15 5.32
CA TRP A 52 13.85 2.59 5.38
C TRP A 52 12.54 3.37 5.53
N HIS A 53 11.52 3.03 4.73
CA HIS A 53 10.21 3.68 4.76
C HIS A 53 9.56 3.57 6.13
N ARG A 54 9.61 2.38 6.75
CA ARG A 54 9.08 2.15 8.10
C ARG A 54 9.77 3.05 9.13
N GLU A 55 11.09 3.18 9.07
CA GLU A 55 11.86 4.05 9.97
C GLU A 55 11.48 5.53 9.79
N GLN A 56 11.37 5.98 8.54
CA GLN A 56 10.96 7.35 8.24
C GLN A 56 9.53 7.62 8.74
N LYS A 57 8.59 6.70 8.46
CA LYS A 57 7.18 6.79 8.90
C LYS A 57 7.04 6.93 10.42
N ASN A 58 7.92 6.29 11.19
CA ASN A 58 7.93 6.40 12.66
C ASN A 58 8.56 7.71 13.16
N SER A 59 9.38 8.36 12.34
CA SER A 59 10.13 9.57 12.71
C SER A 59 9.39 10.86 12.31
N ILE A 60 8.53 10.82 11.28
CA ILE A 60 7.79 11.99 10.82
C ILE A 60 6.67 12.40 11.79
N ASN A 61 6.48 13.70 11.93
CA ASN A 61 5.38 14.31 12.66
C ASN A 61 5.08 15.72 12.14
N SER A 62 4.04 16.35 12.68
CA SER A 62 3.58 17.68 12.26
C SER A 62 4.60 18.81 12.43
N LYS A 63 5.68 18.61 13.20
CA LYS A 63 6.70 19.64 13.45
C LYS A 63 7.93 19.52 12.56
N ASN A 64 8.24 18.31 12.08
CA ASN A 64 9.48 18.02 11.35
C ASN A 64 9.26 17.58 9.90
N TRP A 65 8.03 17.57 9.40
CA TRP A 65 7.71 17.03 8.08
C TRP A 65 8.46 17.68 6.92
N LEU A 66 8.82 18.97 7.03
CA LEU A 66 9.62 19.68 6.03
C LEU A 66 11.05 19.13 5.87
N ASN A 67 11.53 18.30 6.80
CA ASN A 67 12.85 17.67 6.73
C ASN A 67 12.86 16.40 5.86
N PHE A 68 11.71 15.98 5.36
CA PHE A 68 11.54 14.75 4.60
C PHE A 68 11.02 15.07 3.20
N ARG A 69 11.10 14.09 2.31
CA ARG A 69 10.54 14.18 0.96
C ARG A 69 9.48 13.12 0.77
N TYR A 70 8.40 13.47 0.12
CA TYR A 70 7.23 12.63 -0.03
C TYR A 70 6.87 12.44 -1.49
N LEU A 71 6.38 11.24 -1.79
CA LEU A 71 5.65 10.95 -3.01
C LEU A 71 4.24 10.55 -2.60
N VAL A 72 3.25 11.40 -2.87
CA VAL A 72 1.87 11.19 -2.45
C VAL A 72 1.03 10.80 -3.65
N VAL A 73 0.52 9.57 -3.65
CA VAL A 73 -0.45 9.10 -4.63
C VAL A 73 -1.82 9.63 -4.23
N GLU A 74 -2.30 10.60 -4.98
CA GLU A 74 -3.44 11.43 -4.59
C GLU A 74 -4.68 11.17 -5.44
N CYS A 75 -5.82 11.08 -4.76
CA CYS A 75 -7.14 11.20 -5.34
C CYS A 75 -8.08 11.85 -4.31
N SER A 76 -8.02 13.18 -4.19
CA SER A 76 -8.91 13.92 -3.28
C SER A 76 -10.32 14.08 -3.83
N ARG A 77 -11.22 14.54 -2.96
CA ARG A 77 -12.58 14.95 -3.29
C ARG A 77 -12.65 16.13 -4.24
N PHE A 78 -11.58 16.90 -4.39
CA PHE A 78 -11.50 18.02 -5.35
C PHE A 78 -11.07 17.57 -6.74
N ALA A 79 -10.58 16.34 -6.89
CA ALA A 79 -10.30 15.77 -8.20
C ALA A 79 -11.60 15.66 -9.03
N THR A 80 -11.54 16.18 -10.26
CA THR A 80 -12.62 16.07 -11.25
C THR A 80 -12.89 14.63 -11.66
N LYS A 81 -11.83 13.86 -11.83
CA LYS A 81 -11.87 12.42 -12.14
C LYS A 81 -10.71 11.72 -11.44
N CYS A 82 -11.04 10.57 -10.86
CA CYS A 82 -10.07 9.56 -10.51
C CYS A 82 -10.43 8.28 -11.26
N GLY A 83 -9.42 7.47 -11.61
CA GLY A 83 -9.66 6.16 -12.22
C GLY A 83 -10.45 5.22 -11.30
N GLY A 84 -10.83 4.06 -11.83
CA GLY A 84 -11.41 2.99 -11.00
C GLY A 84 -10.37 2.43 -10.02
N THR A 85 -10.78 1.51 -9.14
CA THR A 85 -9.85 0.86 -8.19
C THR A 85 -8.64 0.24 -8.91
N SER A 86 -8.90 -0.45 -10.02
CA SER A 86 -7.84 -1.05 -10.84
C SER A 86 -6.82 -0.02 -11.34
N ASP A 87 -7.27 1.09 -11.93
CA ASP A 87 -6.40 2.14 -12.48
C ASP A 87 -5.45 2.73 -11.43
N ARG A 88 -5.83 2.66 -10.16
CA ARG A 88 -5.06 3.25 -9.07
C ARG A 88 -4.18 2.25 -8.33
N LEU A 89 -4.57 0.97 -8.29
CA LEU A 89 -3.77 -0.09 -7.69
C LEU A 89 -2.68 -0.60 -8.64
N ARG A 90 -2.98 -0.73 -9.94
CA ARG A 90 -2.02 -1.24 -10.93
C ARG A 90 -0.68 -0.48 -10.94
N PRO A 91 -0.62 0.86 -10.81
CA PRO A 91 0.65 1.59 -10.82
C PRO A 91 1.38 1.60 -9.46
N ILE A 92 0.89 0.92 -8.42
CA ILE A 92 1.55 0.90 -7.09
C ILE A 92 3.01 0.47 -7.16
N PRO A 93 3.38 -0.64 -7.86
CA PRO A 93 4.78 -1.00 -7.99
C PRO A 93 5.60 0.17 -8.55
N TYR A 94 5.11 0.83 -9.60
CA TYR A 94 5.81 1.96 -10.22
C TYR A 94 6.09 3.07 -9.20
N TYR A 95 5.09 3.45 -8.38
CA TYR A 95 5.29 4.44 -7.33
C TYR A 95 6.32 4.00 -6.28
N ILE A 96 6.34 2.71 -5.91
CA ILE A 96 7.35 2.16 -4.99
C ILE A 96 8.75 2.34 -5.57
N ARG A 97 8.93 1.99 -6.85
CA ARG A 97 10.23 2.11 -7.52
C ARG A 97 10.71 3.56 -7.58
N VAL A 98 9.85 4.48 -8.01
CA VAL A 98 10.18 5.92 -8.05
C VAL A 98 10.49 6.46 -6.66
N ALA A 99 9.69 6.11 -5.65
CA ALA A 99 9.91 6.55 -4.29
C ALA A 99 11.25 6.05 -3.73
N ALA A 100 11.62 4.80 -4.00
CA ALA A 100 12.89 4.23 -3.62
C ALA A 100 14.07 4.95 -4.30
N GLN A 101 14.03 5.10 -5.62
CA GLN A 101 15.11 5.72 -6.39
C GLN A 101 15.30 7.21 -6.08
N THR A 102 14.25 7.89 -5.62
CA THR A 102 14.29 9.32 -5.29
C THR A 102 14.31 9.59 -3.78
N THR A 103 14.44 8.53 -2.96
CA THR A 103 14.45 8.61 -1.49
C THR A 103 13.30 9.47 -0.96
N ARG A 104 12.08 9.05 -1.29
CA ARG A 104 10.82 9.68 -0.87
C ARG A 104 9.97 8.70 -0.09
N ILE A 105 9.28 9.20 0.92
CA ILE A 105 8.28 8.43 1.66
C ILE A 105 7.04 8.32 0.77
N LEU A 106 6.75 7.11 0.27
CA LEU A 106 5.53 6.83 -0.48
C LEU A 106 4.32 6.88 0.47
N LEU A 107 3.33 7.69 0.13
CA LEU A 107 2.06 7.79 0.82
C LEU A 107 0.91 7.68 -0.19
N ILE A 108 -0.23 7.17 0.26
CA ILE A 108 -1.46 7.11 -0.54
C ILE A 108 -2.54 7.88 0.20
N HIS A 109 -3.23 8.76 -0.52
CA HIS A 109 -4.37 9.53 0.00
C HIS A 109 -5.52 9.51 -1.01
N TRP A 110 -6.52 8.68 -0.75
CA TRP A 110 -7.71 8.56 -1.59
C TRP A 110 -8.95 8.98 -0.79
N GLU A 111 -9.81 9.79 -1.39
CA GLU A 111 -11.10 10.18 -0.79
C GLU A 111 -12.29 9.75 -1.68
N LYS A 112 -12.11 9.73 -3.00
CA LYS A 112 -13.17 9.40 -3.98
C LYS A 112 -12.97 8.02 -4.59
N PRO A 113 -14.00 7.19 -4.82
CA PRO A 113 -15.35 7.30 -4.25
C PRO A 113 -15.38 6.99 -2.74
N ARG A 114 -14.37 6.27 -2.24
CA ARG A 114 -14.11 6.00 -0.83
C ARG A 114 -12.60 5.94 -0.59
N ALA A 115 -12.20 6.05 0.67
CA ALA A 115 -10.82 5.87 1.10
C ALA A 115 -10.35 4.43 0.81
N LEU A 116 -9.06 4.26 0.49
CA LEU A 116 -8.51 2.94 0.20
C LEU A 116 -8.59 2.05 1.44
N GLU A 117 -8.43 2.66 2.63
CA GLU A 117 -8.53 2.08 3.96
C GLU A 117 -9.89 1.42 4.23
N THR A 118 -10.94 1.75 3.46
CA THR A 118 -12.23 1.06 3.54
C THR A 118 -12.17 -0.37 3.01
N PHE A 119 -11.25 -0.66 2.09
CA PHE A 119 -11.16 -1.96 1.40
C PHE A 119 -9.83 -2.67 1.64
N LEU A 120 -8.76 -1.90 1.85
CA LEU A 120 -7.41 -2.38 2.00
C LEU A 120 -6.77 -1.64 3.17
N LEU A 121 -6.50 -2.35 4.26
CA LEU A 121 -5.66 -1.85 5.34
C LEU A 121 -4.21 -2.27 5.07
N PRO A 122 -3.21 -1.47 5.48
CA PRO A 122 -1.83 -1.94 5.52
C PRO A 122 -1.75 -3.23 6.32
N PRO A 123 -1.12 -4.30 5.78
CA PRO A 123 -1.05 -5.56 6.50
C PRO A 123 -0.17 -5.41 7.74
N TYR A 124 -0.49 -6.17 8.79
CA TYR A 124 0.34 -6.20 10.00
C TYR A 124 1.75 -6.70 9.66
N GLY A 125 2.78 -5.96 10.09
CA GLY A 125 4.17 -6.24 9.70
C GLY A 125 4.52 -5.81 8.26
N GLY A 126 3.59 -5.19 7.54
CA GLY A 126 3.81 -4.63 6.21
C GLY A 126 4.06 -3.13 6.21
N MET A 127 4.19 -2.57 5.00
CA MET A 127 4.48 -1.16 4.80
C MET A 127 3.21 -0.30 5.00
N ASP A 128 3.29 0.66 5.93
CA ASP A 128 2.19 1.59 6.20
C ASP A 128 2.19 2.77 5.22
N TRP A 129 1.44 2.62 4.14
CA TRP A 129 1.30 3.61 3.08
C TRP A 129 0.36 4.78 3.41
N ARG A 130 -0.33 4.78 4.56
CA ARG A 130 -1.37 5.78 4.84
C ARG A 130 -0.77 7.18 5.02
N THR A 131 -1.43 8.17 4.46
CA THR A 131 -1.08 9.58 4.65
C THR A 131 -1.54 10.07 6.03
N PRO A 132 -0.66 10.63 6.87
CA PRO A 132 -1.08 11.21 8.15
C PRO A 132 -2.04 12.38 7.95
N GLU A 133 -3.10 12.47 8.77
CA GLU A 133 -4.12 13.53 8.65
C GLU A 133 -3.53 14.94 8.68
N TRP A 134 -2.56 15.18 9.57
CA TRP A 134 -1.88 16.46 9.67
C TRP A 134 -1.06 16.83 8.41
N LEU A 135 -0.74 15.87 7.54
CA LEU A 135 -0.05 16.13 6.27
C LEU A 135 -1.04 16.42 5.13
N VAL A 136 -2.27 15.92 5.23
CA VAL A 136 -3.33 16.09 4.21
C VAL A 136 -3.60 17.57 3.94
N GLN A 137 -3.64 18.40 4.99
CA GLN A 137 -3.85 19.86 4.87
C GLN A 137 -2.77 20.60 4.07
N HIS A 138 -1.60 19.98 3.87
CA HIS A 138 -0.48 20.56 3.12
C HIS A 138 -0.43 20.07 1.66
N LEU A 139 -1.29 19.13 1.27
CA LEU A 139 -1.38 18.67 -0.11
C LEU A 139 -1.94 19.79 -0.99
N GLN A 140 -1.23 20.08 -2.08
CA GLN A 140 -1.62 21.11 -3.04
C GLN A 140 -2.59 20.56 -4.08
N HIS A 141 -3.19 21.43 -4.90
CA HIS A 141 -4.03 20.99 -6.01
C HIS A 141 -3.25 20.55 -7.27
N LYS A 142 -1.92 20.71 -7.28
CA LYS A 142 -1.08 20.37 -8.43
C LYS A 142 -0.69 18.90 -8.41
N VAL A 143 -1.39 18.10 -9.19
CA VAL A 143 -1.20 16.65 -9.29
C VAL A 143 -0.63 16.28 -10.65
N ILE A 144 0.48 15.54 -10.66
CA ILE A 144 1.16 15.09 -11.87
C ILE A 144 0.51 13.79 -12.37
N LYS A 145 0.07 13.78 -13.63
CA LYS A 145 -0.72 12.66 -14.19
C LYS A 145 0.05 11.77 -15.15
N VAL A 146 1.25 12.19 -15.56
CA VAL A 146 2.06 11.51 -16.58
C VAL A 146 3.24 10.83 -15.89
N VAL A 147 3.51 9.57 -16.26
CA VAL A 147 4.56 8.72 -15.69
C VAL A 147 5.91 9.44 -15.68
N LYS A 148 6.44 9.80 -16.86
CA LYS A 148 7.75 10.46 -16.99
C LYS A 148 7.85 11.74 -16.16
N ASN A 149 6.83 12.60 -16.24
CA ASN A 149 6.79 13.85 -15.49
C ASN A 149 6.80 13.63 -13.98
N LEU A 150 6.28 12.49 -13.49
CA LEU A 150 6.31 12.16 -12.07
C LEU A 150 7.70 11.74 -11.63
N ALA A 151 8.39 10.88 -12.40
CA ALA A 151 9.76 10.49 -12.09
C ALA A 151 10.69 11.71 -12.09
N ASP A 152 10.58 12.57 -13.11
CA ASP A 152 11.35 13.80 -13.22
C ASP A 152 11.07 14.76 -12.05
N ALA A 153 9.79 14.91 -11.67
CA ALA A 153 9.42 15.73 -10.52
C ALA A 153 9.89 15.13 -9.18
N ALA A 154 9.84 13.81 -9.04
CA ALA A 154 10.31 13.13 -7.86
C ALA A 154 11.84 13.27 -7.70
N ALA A 155 12.58 13.33 -8.80
CA ALA A 155 14.03 13.57 -8.76
C ALA A 155 14.41 14.99 -8.32
N ARG A 156 13.50 15.96 -8.37
CA ARG A 156 13.76 17.32 -7.87
C ARG A 156 13.77 17.38 -6.34
N ASN A 157 14.19 18.51 -5.79
CA ASN A 157 14.24 18.75 -4.35
C ASN A 157 12.91 19.20 -3.73
N ASP A 158 11.78 19.02 -4.44
CA ASP A 158 10.46 19.36 -3.94
C ASP A 158 10.12 18.50 -2.70
N VAL A 159 9.65 19.10 -1.61
CA VAL A 159 9.25 18.36 -0.38
C VAL A 159 8.07 17.44 -0.69
N LEU A 160 7.04 17.96 -1.35
CA LEU A 160 5.83 17.23 -1.72
C LEU A 160 5.74 17.07 -3.23
N VAL A 161 5.67 15.82 -3.70
CA VAL A 161 5.33 15.49 -5.09
C VAL A 161 4.05 14.68 -5.08
N GLN A 162 3.03 15.18 -5.79
CA GLN A 162 1.72 14.53 -5.86
C GLN A 162 1.51 13.89 -7.23
N GLY A 163 1.19 12.59 -7.24
CA GLY A 163 1.01 11.79 -8.44
C GLY A 163 -0.38 11.19 -8.55
N ARG A 164 -0.92 11.18 -9.78
CA ARG A 164 -2.15 10.46 -10.15
C ARG A 164 -2.04 9.97 -11.58
N ILE A 165 -1.25 8.92 -11.77
CA ILE A 165 -1.04 8.28 -13.06
C ILE A 165 -2.28 7.50 -13.46
N GLN A 166 -2.67 7.69 -14.71
CA GLN A 166 -3.57 6.81 -15.46
C GLN A 166 -2.86 6.52 -16.76
N ALA A 167 -2.30 5.33 -16.90
CA ALA A 167 -1.58 4.92 -18.09
C ALA A 167 -2.00 3.50 -18.46
N ASP A 168 -2.22 3.26 -19.75
CA ASP A 168 -2.68 1.98 -20.29
C ASP A 168 -1.60 0.89 -20.14
N ASP A 169 -0.33 1.30 -20.08
CA ASP A 169 0.85 0.45 -19.84
C ASP A 169 1.13 0.23 -18.33
N HIS A 170 0.39 0.93 -17.47
CA HIS A 170 0.52 0.87 -16.02
C HIS A 170 1.95 1.20 -15.51
N GLY A 171 2.73 1.95 -16.29
CA GLY A 171 4.12 2.29 -15.99
C GLY A 171 5.13 1.21 -16.37
N SER A 172 4.76 0.18 -17.15
CA SER A 172 5.68 -0.87 -17.62
C SER A 172 6.88 -0.30 -18.36
N HIS A 173 6.69 0.74 -19.18
CA HIS A 173 7.80 1.40 -19.88
C HIS A 173 8.90 1.92 -18.94
N TYR A 174 8.54 2.29 -17.71
CA TYR A 174 9.54 2.69 -16.72
C TYR A 174 10.39 1.50 -16.26
N TYR A 175 9.78 0.33 -16.13
CA TYR A 175 10.50 -0.89 -15.76
C TYR A 175 11.44 -1.37 -16.85
N ASP A 176 10.93 -1.42 -18.08
CA ASP A 176 11.65 -1.94 -19.24
C ASP A 176 12.88 -1.10 -19.60
N ASN A 177 12.82 0.22 -19.36
CA ASN A 177 13.95 1.12 -19.61
C ASN A 177 14.94 1.18 -18.44
N SER A 178 14.53 0.82 -17.22
CA SER A 178 15.37 0.92 -16.02
C SER A 178 16.12 -0.37 -15.67
N THR A 179 15.94 -1.45 -16.43
CA THR A 179 16.75 -2.68 -16.36
C THR A 179 18.07 -2.55 -17.13
N ALA A 180 18.31 -1.43 -17.83
CA ALA A 180 19.54 -1.20 -18.59
C ALA A 180 20.72 -0.63 -17.76
N VAL A 181 20.55 -0.38 -16.46
CA VAL A 181 21.59 0.23 -15.61
C VAL A 181 21.67 -0.45 -14.23
N VAL A 182 21.93 -1.76 -14.18
CA VAL A 182 22.64 -2.40 -13.05
C VAL A 182 23.32 -3.66 -13.61
N ASP A 183 24.49 -3.50 -14.20
CA ASP A 183 25.52 -4.55 -14.35
C ASP A 183 26.82 -3.78 -14.66
N GLY A 184 27.51 -3.33 -13.61
CA GLY A 184 28.70 -2.50 -13.78
C GLY A 184 29.22 -1.93 -12.48
N GLU A 185 29.66 -2.80 -11.58
CA GLU A 185 30.84 -2.58 -10.73
C GLU A 185 31.44 -3.93 -10.32
#